data_AF-A0A9D1X9S5-F1
#
_entry.id   AF-A0A9D1X9S5-F1
#
_cell.length_a   1.000
_cell.length_b   1.000
_cell.length_c   1.000
_cell.angle_alpha   90.00
_cell.angle_beta   90.00
_cell.angle_gamma   90.00
#
_symmetry.space_group_name_H-M   'P 1'
#
loop_
_entity.id
_entity.type
_entity.pdbx_description
1 polymer ?
#
loop_
_entity_poly.entity_id
_entity_poly.type
_entity_poly.pdbx_seq_one_letter_code
_entity_poly.pdbx_strand_id
1 'polypeptide(L)'
;MNVKKELETKYGTTNSIYLNDIEIDPFTIKAIMINEVVPANPLHDSYGSSNADYVKTAISLFQKAGSEFFSIDDILQAGIYITNAVKTPKTEYSIEKR
;
A
#
# COMPACT_ATOMS: atom_id res chain seq x y z
N MET A 1 -6.05 -4.13 14.32
CA MET A 1 -6.97 -4.77 13.35
C MET A 1 -6.16 -5.08 12.12
N ASN A 2 -6.08 -6.36 11.72
CA ASN A 2 -5.34 -6.73 10.52
C ASN A 2 -6.20 -6.52 9.27
N VAL A 3 -5.73 -5.69 8.35
CA VAL A 3 -6.53 -5.31 7.16
C VAL A 3 -6.86 -6.51 6.28
N LYS A 4 -5.87 -7.38 6.00
CA LYS A 4 -6.07 -8.58 5.18
C LYS A 4 -7.10 -9.53 5.82
N LYS A 5 -6.94 -9.85 7.11
CA LYS A 5 -7.85 -10.77 7.81
C LYS A 5 -9.29 -10.26 7.83
N GLU A 6 -9.51 -8.96 8.03
CA GLU A 6 -10.85 -8.37 7.98
C GLU A 6 -11.48 -8.48 6.60
N LEU A 7 -10.71 -8.20 5.54
CA LEU A 7 -11.19 -8.30 4.17
C LEU A 7 -11.49 -9.74 3.77
N GLU A 8 -10.62 -10.69 4.12
CA GLU A 8 -10.84 -12.12 3.89
C GLU A 8 -12.03 -12.66 4.68
N THR A 9 -12.25 -12.18 5.91
CA THR A 9 -13.42 -12.56 6.72
C THR A 9 -14.71 -12.08 6.07
N LYS A 10 -14.71 -10.87 5.49
CA LYS A 10 -15.91 -10.26 4.91
C LYS A 10 -16.23 -10.75 3.50
N TYR A 11 -15.21 -11.03 2.69
CA TYR A 11 -15.36 -11.32 1.26
C TYR A 11 -14.84 -12.69 0.83
N GLY A 12 -14.29 -13.47 1.77
CA GLY A 12 -13.65 -14.76 1.50
C GLY A 12 -12.19 -14.61 1.10
N THR A 13 -11.45 -15.72 1.15
CA THR A 13 -10.06 -15.79 0.68
C THR A 13 -10.03 -15.96 -0.83
N THR A 14 -9.24 -15.14 -1.53
CA THR A 14 -9.00 -15.30 -2.96
C THR A 14 -7.51 -15.39 -3.23
N ASN A 15 -7.06 -16.48 -3.86
CA ASN A 15 -5.64 -16.77 -4.07
C ASN A 15 -4.92 -15.84 -5.07
N SER A 16 -5.63 -14.89 -5.68
CA SER A 16 -5.14 -14.07 -6.80
C SER A 16 -5.10 -12.57 -6.51
N ILE A 17 -5.26 -12.16 -5.25
CA ILE A 17 -5.18 -10.75 -4.85
C ILE A 17 -4.13 -10.53 -3.76
N TYR A 18 -3.48 -9.37 -3.81
CA TYR A 18 -2.53 -8.92 -2.81
C TYR A 18 -3.20 -7.92 -1.88
N LEU A 19 -3.27 -8.29 -0.60
CA LEU A 19 -3.81 -7.48 0.47
C LEU A 19 -2.69 -7.07 1.44
N ASN A 20 -2.85 -5.91 2.05
CA ASN A 20 -1.90 -5.42 3.05
C ASN A 20 -2.06 -6.27 4.33
N ASP A 21 -1.09 -7.14 4.59
CA ASP A 21 -1.06 -8.01 5.76
C ASP A 21 -0.40 -7.30 6.95
N ILE A 22 -1.06 -6.25 7.42
CA ILE A 22 -0.57 -5.39 8.49
C ILE A 22 -1.64 -5.17 9.55
N GLU A 23 -1.19 -4.98 10.78
CA GLU A 23 -2.03 -4.52 11.88
C GLU A 23 -2.07 -2.99 11.90
N ILE A 24 -3.28 -2.42 11.93
CA ILE A 24 -3.49 -1.00 12.13
C ILE A 24 -4.53 -0.74 13.22
N ASP A 25 -4.45 0.43 13.85
CA ASP A 25 -5.58 1.00 14.58
C ASP A 25 -6.36 1.93 13.63
N PRO A 26 -7.58 1.58 13.22
CA PRO A 26 -8.35 2.41 12.29
C PRO A 26 -8.67 3.80 12.85
N PHE A 27 -8.68 3.98 14.18
CA PHE A 27 -8.99 5.27 14.80
C PHE A 27 -7.83 6.27 14.78
N THR A 28 -6.61 5.81 14.46
CA THR A 28 -5.43 6.70 14.34
C THR A 28 -5.23 7.21 12.91
N ILE A 29 -5.95 6.64 11.93
CA ILE A 29 -5.83 7.01 10.52
C ILE A 29 -6.57 8.33 10.24
N LYS A 30 -5.82 9.31 9.77
CA LYS A 30 -6.28 10.66 9.39
C LYS A 30 -6.44 10.80 7.87
N ALA A 31 -5.66 10.05 7.10
CA ALA A 31 -5.71 10.06 5.64
C ALA A 31 -5.42 8.67 5.06
N ILE A 32 -6.04 8.38 3.91
CA ILE A 32 -5.75 7.18 3.13
C ILE A 32 -5.21 7.60 1.78
N MET A 33 -4.00 7.17 1.45
CA MET A 33 -3.40 7.33 0.13
C MET A 33 -3.65 6.08 -0.69
N ILE A 34 -4.24 6.23 -1.88
CA ILE A 34 -4.59 5.11 -2.74
C ILE A 34 -3.74 5.17 -4.01
N ASN A 35 -2.81 4.23 -4.14
CA ASN A 35 -2.09 3.99 -5.39
C ASN A 35 -2.97 3.15 -6.35
N GLU A 36 -2.67 3.19 -7.64
CA GLU A 36 -3.53 2.58 -8.65
C GLU A 36 -3.64 1.05 -8.51
N VAL A 37 -2.50 0.36 -8.46
CA VAL A 37 -2.43 -1.10 -8.53
C VAL A 37 -1.26 -1.63 -7.73
N VAL A 38 -1.38 -2.86 -7.23
CA VAL A 38 -0.27 -3.59 -6.60
C VAL A 38 0.87 -3.88 -7.59
N PRO A 39 2.12 -4.01 -7.13
CA PRO A 39 3.23 -4.39 -7.98
C PRO A 39 3.18 -5.87 -8.36
N ALA A 40 3.87 -6.26 -9.43
CA ALA A 40 3.98 -7.66 -9.86
C ALA A 40 4.57 -8.57 -8.77
N ASN A 41 5.64 -8.10 -8.11
CA ASN A 41 6.21 -8.74 -6.94
C ASN A 41 5.72 -8.03 -5.66
N PRO A 42 4.95 -8.69 -4.78
CA PRO A 42 4.39 -8.06 -3.57
C PRO A 42 5.45 -7.54 -2.61
N LEU A 43 6.71 -8.01 -2.69
CA LEU A 43 7.82 -7.47 -1.90
C LEU A 43 8.18 -6.02 -2.24
N HIS A 44 7.69 -5.49 -3.36
CA HIS A 44 7.86 -4.09 -3.77
C HIS A 44 6.67 -3.20 -3.40
N ASP A 45 5.64 -3.73 -2.75
CA ASP A 45 4.49 -2.93 -2.29
C ASP A 45 4.85 -2.11 -1.04
N SER A 46 3.98 -1.17 -0.66
CA SER A 46 4.20 -0.20 0.42
C SER A 46 4.56 -0.83 1.77
N TYR A 47 4.01 -2.02 2.07
CA TYR A 47 4.32 -2.81 3.29
C TYR A 47 4.99 -4.14 2.96
N GLY A 48 5.68 -4.21 1.82
CA GLY A 48 6.42 -5.39 1.40
C GLY A 48 7.75 -5.49 2.16
N SER A 49 8.86 -5.45 1.42
CA SER A 49 10.20 -5.45 2.00
C SER A 49 10.63 -4.06 2.48
N SER A 50 11.64 -4.01 3.35
CA SER A 50 12.27 -2.74 3.78
C SER A 50 12.88 -1.91 2.64
N ASN A 51 13.12 -2.54 1.48
CA ASN A 51 13.68 -1.90 0.30
C ASN A 51 12.67 -1.81 -0.87
N ALA A 52 11.38 -1.92 -0.57
CA ALA A 52 10.31 -1.88 -1.57
C ALA A 52 10.30 -0.57 -2.38
N ASP A 53 9.96 -0.66 -3.66
CA ASP A 53 10.02 0.52 -4.54
C ASP A 53 8.88 1.50 -4.26
N TYR A 54 7.67 1.00 -3.98
CA TYR A 54 6.51 1.87 -3.74
C TYR A 54 6.70 2.74 -2.50
N VAL A 55 7.19 2.16 -1.40
CA VAL A 55 7.45 2.94 -0.18
C VAL A 55 8.55 3.98 -0.38
N LYS A 56 9.63 3.66 -1.13
CA LYS A 56 10.68 4.64 -1.44
C LYS A 56 10.14 5.84 -2.20
N THR A 57 9.27 5.61 -3.18
CA THR A 57 8.63 6.70 -3.93
C THR A 57 7.77 7.56 -3.02
N ALA A 58 6.97 6.95 -2.14
CA ALA A 58 6.15 7.67 -1.17
C ALA A 58 7.01 8.49 -0.19
N ILE A 59 8.03 7.89 0.41
CA ILE A 59 8.98 8.58 1.31
C ILE A 59 9.64 9.76 0.60
N SER A 60 10.14 9.57 -0.63
CA SER A 60 10.76 10.64 -1.40
C SER A 60 9.80 11.79 -1.69
N LEU A 61 8.53 11.50 -1.99
CA LEU A 61 7.48 12.51 -2.19
C LEU A 61 7.22 13.31 -0.90
N PHE A 62 7.05 12.64 0.23
CA PHE A 62 6.84 13.30 1.52
C PHE A 62 8.04 14.13 1.95
N GLN A 63 9.27 13.61 1.79
CA GLN A 63 10.50 14.34 2.08
C GLN A 63 10.66 15.58 1.21
N LYS A 64 10.33 15.51 -0.09
CA LYS A 64 10.29 16.69 -0.97
C LYS A 64 9.26 17.72 -0.54
N ALA A 65 8.20 17.29 0.15
CA ALA A 65 7.21 18.16 0.76
C ALA A 65 7.60 18.67 2.17
N GLY A 66 8.78 18.31 2.68
CA GLY A 66 9.33 18.79 3.95
C GLY A 66 9.08 17.87 5.16
N SER A 67 8.61 16.64 4.97
CA SER A 67 8.47 15.68 6.07
C SER A 67 9.81 15.07 6.49
N GLU A 68 9.92 14.62 7.73
CA GLU A 68 11.02 13.78 8.23
C GLU A 68 10.63 12.29 8.30
N PHE A 69 9.95 11.76 7.28
CA PHE A 69 9.64 10.33 7.21
C PHE A 69 10.80 9.57 6.56
N PHE A 70 11.18 8.44 7.16
CA PHE A 70 12.27 7.58 6.69
C PHE A 70 11.83 6.12 6.49
N SER A 71 10.62 5.78 6.92
CA SER A 71 10.03 4.45 6.83
C SER A 71 8.52 4.50 6.59
N ILE A 72 7.93 3.35 6.24
CA ILE A 72 6.46 3.22 6.20
C ILE A 72 5.83 3.38 7.60
N ASP A 73 6.55 3.00 8.65
CA ASP A 73 6.06 3.10 10.02
C ASP A 73 5.92 4.58 10.45
N ASP A 74 6.85 5.46 10.03
CA ASP A 74 6.72 6.91 10.27
C ASP A 74 5.46 7.48 9.62
N ILE A 75 5.17 7.05 8.39
CA ILE A 75 3.98 7.45 7.62
C ILE A 75 2.71 6.96 8.33
N LEU A 76 2.71 5.71 8.80
CA LEU A 76 1.59 5.14 9.57
C LEU A 76 1.38 5.87 10.90
N GLN A 77 2.44 6.15 11.64
CA GLN A 77 2.39 6.88 12.92
C GLN A 77 1.89 8.32 12.74
N ALA A 78 2.16 8.94 11.59
CA ALA A 78 1.57 10.23 11.22
C ALA A 78 0.05 10.15 10.96
N GLY A 79 -0.51 8.94 10.85
CA GLY A 79 -1.91 8.66 10.58
C GLY A 79 -2.23 8.53 9.09
N ILE A 80 -1.24 8.21 8.25
CA ILE A 80 -1.44 8.06 6.80
C ILE A 80 -1.35 6.57 6.47
N TYR A 81 -2.45 5.98 6.02
CA TYR A 81 -2.48 4.61 5.53
C TYR A 81 -2.37 4.59 4.01
N ILE A 82 -1.40 3.88 3.44
CA ILE A 82 -1.26 3.69 1.99
C ILE A 82 -1.92 2.37 1.59
N THR A 83 -2.62 2.30 0.46
CA THR A 83 -3.10 1.04 -0.12
C THR A 83 -3.24 1.14 -1.64
N ASN A 84 -3.54 0.04 -2.32
CA ASN A 84 -3.74 0.00 -3.78
C ASN A 84 -5.23 -0.15 -4.13
N ALA A 85 -5.74 0.50 -5.17
CA ALA A 85 -7.12 0.34 -5.60
C ALA A 85 -7.36 -1.05 -6.22
N VAL A 86 -6.48 -1.45 -7.14
CA VAL A 86 -6.52 -2.77 -7.79
C VAL A 86 -5.58 -3.74 -7.08
N LYS A 87 -6.13 -4.86 -6.61
CA LYS A 87 -5.40 -5.85 -5.78
C LYS A 87 -4.74 -6.96 -6.58
N THR A 88 -4.83 -6.93 -7.90
CA THR A 88 -4.17 -7.89 -8.81
C THR A 88 -3.16 -7.14 -9.66
N PRO A 89 -1.93 -7.65 -9.85
CA PRO A 89 -0.94 -6.96 -10.67
C PRO A 89 -1.42 -6.72 -12.10
N LYS A 90 -1.00 -5.59 -12.68
CA LYS A 90 -1.16 -5.36 -14.11
C LYS A 90 -0.35 -6.38 -14.91
N THR A 91 -0.93 -6.86 -16.01
CA THR A 91 -0.24 -7.65 -17.03
C THR A 91 0.46 -6.77 -18.06
N GLU A 92 -0.03 -5.54 -18.27
CA GLU A 92 0.47 -4.59 -19.27
C GLU A 92 0.49 -3.16 -18.72
N TYR A 93 1.45 -2.36 -19.18
CA TYR A 93 1.65 -0.97 -18.75
C TYR A 93 0.95 0.05 -19.64
N SER A 94 0.49 -0.36 -20.82
CA SER A 94 -0.05 0.54 -21.83
C SER A 94 -1.57 0.57 -21.77
N ILE A 95 -2.14 1.78 -21.78
CA ILE A 95 -3.51 1.97 -22.27
C ILE A 95 -3.40 1.82 -23.79
N GLU A 96 -4.00 0.77 -24.37
CA GLU A 96 -4.09 0.68 -25.84
C GLU A 96 -4.74 1.96 -26.38
N LYS A 97 -4.06 2.60 -27.33
CA LYS A 97 -4.71 3.65 -28.12
C LYS A 97 -5.77 2.98 -28.98
N ARG A 98 -7.03 3.35 -28.76
CA ARG A 98 -8.10 3.07 -29.72
C ARG A 98 -7.91 3.89 -31.00
#